data_AF-A0A0F9CPG7-F1
#
_entry.id   AF-A0A0F9CPG7-F1
#
_cell.length_a   1.000
_cell.length_b   1.000
_cell.length_c   1.000
_cell.angle_alpha   90.00
_cell.angle_beta   90.00
_cell.angle_gamma   90.00
#
_symmetry.space_group_name_H-M   'P 1'
#
loop_
_entity.id
_entity.type
_entity.pdbx_description
1 polymer ?
#
loop_
_entity_poly.entity_id
_entity_poly.type
_entity_poly.pdbx_seq_one_letter_code
_entity_poly.pdbx_strand_id
1 'polypeptide(L)'
;LFEIFKTILSEDFIINTEPLFFKEDTSRDIKKRIADFFHENLKVKKISIDFKQLVWELIIKLLYVKDINKEIETKRIQENWMPRDMSLNSIYGIATNTLFAYISWVLESNPEKYKPVEKKLTKFFPEILKIIEYLLNEPLYTIRYIIGSNLYYLCHLDLDWLKSKINDILPHDEEHLDYFEAAWTGFIDYNGIVVPFFKLFRPSYLYALSLLNKEFRLIPFSKVFFIDQIMILYIEGLEQLNDEDSLIYKFFNTASGENRKIAIRNIGTKLKKYEDEEELEKIKERLTTLLDYRLREASRENITNFIEELHAFIYWFRNSIFEEEWTINKLLEVLRLLNDSFNESYFIPEILENFVVRYPVQVIECLEIIIKKEIREDFLLSENRYKIILKVLINSENEEVNQKAVNLINFLLRMNLHDFKDLLTS
;
A
#
# COMPACT_ATOMS: atom_id res chain seq x y z
N LEU A 1 -22.01 -34.85 10.74
CA LEU A 1 -20.83 -33.98 10.91
C LEU A 1 -21.10 -32.85 11.90
N PHE A 2 -22.08 -31.97 11.66
CA PHE A 2 -22.39 -30.86 12.57
C PHE A 2 -22.72 -31.28 14.02
N GLU A 3 -23.47 -32.36 14.23
CA GLU A 3 -23.72 -32.88 15.59
C GLU A 3 -22.43 -33.35 16.29
N ILE A 4 -21.47 -33.90 15.53
CA ILE A 4 -20.16 -34.26 16.06
C ILE A 4 -19.41 -33.00 16.50
N PHE A 5 -19.45 -31.93 15.69
CA PHE A 5 -18.85 -30.64 16.08
C PHE A 5 -19.53 -30.02 17.30
N LYS A 6 -20.86 -30.10 17.41
CA LYS A 6 -21.60 -29.62 18.59
C LYS A 6 -21.15 -30.31 19.87
N THR A 7 -20.91 -31.62 19.81
CA THR A 7 -20.41 -32.41 20.93
C THR A 7 -18.97 -32.03 21.28
N ILE A 8 -18.08 -31.92 20.29
CA ILE A 8 -16.66 -31.55 20.50
C ILE A 8 -16.52 -30.14 21.10
N LEU A 9 -17.43 -29.23 20.75
CA LEU A 9 -17.45 -27.85 21.27
C LEU A 9 -18.15 -27.69 22.62
N SER A 10 -18.64 -28.76 23.23
CA SER A 10 -19.13 -28.70 24.62
C SER A 10 -17.97 -28.52 25.61
N GLU A 11 -18.24 -27.88 26.75
CA GLU A 11 -17.22 -27.62 27.79
C GLU A 11 -16.65 -28.91 28.38
N ASP A 12 -17.43 -29.99 28.39
CA ASP A 12 -17.08 -31.29 28.98
C ASP A 12 -16.24 -32.21 28.06
N PHE A 13 -15.93 -31.78 26.83
CA PHE A 13 -15.22 -32.63 25.88
C PHE A 13 -13.69 -32.64 26.14
N ILE A 14 -13.23 -33.72 26.78
CA ILE A 14 -11.81 -34.03 27.01
C ILE A 14 -11.46 -35.32 26.25
N ILE A 15 -10.36 -35.31 25.50
CA ILE A 15 -9.84 -36.50 24.83
C ILE A 15 -9.17 -37.38 25.90
N ASN A 16 -9.80 -38.51 26.24
CA ASN A 16 -9.36 -39.42 27.31
C ASN A 16 -8.57 -40.65 26.83
N THR A 17 -7.90 -40.59 25.68
CA THR A 17 -7.19 -41.76 25.11
C THR A 17 -5.70 -41.48 24.94
N GLU A 18 -4.86 -42.38 25.49
CA GLU A 18 -3.40 -42.43 25.28
C GLU A 18 -3.02 -42.78 23.81
N PRO A 19 -1.80 -42.42 23.33
CA PRO A 19 -1.52 -42.25 21.90
C PRO A 19 -1.17 -43.53 21.18
N LEU A 20 -1.80 -43.75 20.03
CA LEU A 20 -1.22 -44.53 18.94
C LEU A 20 -1.42 -43.81 17.60
N PHE A 21 -0.30 -43.26 17.10
CA PHE A 21 0.04 -42.99 15.68
C PHE A 21 -0.08 -41.58 15.06
N PHE A 22 -0.52 -40.55 15.77
CA PHE A 22 -0.29 -39.16 15.34
C PHE A 22 0.22 -38.34 16.53
N LYS A 23 1.08 -37.34 16.31
CA LYS A 23 1.33 -36.29 17.34
C LYS A 23 -0.07 -35.79 17.75
N GLU A 24 -0.52 -36.15 18.95
CA GLU A 24 -1.95 -36.08 19.29
C GLU A 24 -2.46 -34.65 19.17
N ASP A 25 -3.48 -34.45 18.33
CA ASP A 25 -4.25 -33.22 18.31
C ASP A 25 -4.88 -33.06 19.71
N THR A 26 -4.53 -32.00 20.42
CA THR A 26 -5.17 -31.65 21.69
C THR A 26 -6.64 -31.27 21.47
N SER A 27 -7.47 -31.24 22.52
CA SER A 27 -8.84 -30.70 22.42
C SER A 27 -8.85 -29.29 21.79
N ARG A 28 -7.81 -28.49 22.06
CA ARG A 28 -7.57 -27.20 21.40
C ARG A 28 -7.36 -27.35 19.89
N ASP A 29 -6.49 -28.27 19.46
CA ASP A 29 -6.19 -28.45 18.03
C ASP A 29 -7.42 -28.92 17.23
N ILE A 30 -8.25 -29.79 17.81
CA ILE A 30 -9.51 -30.20 17.19
C ILE A 30 -10.47 -29.01 17.06
N LYS A 31 -10.64 -28.21 18.11
CA LYS A 31 -11.49 -27.01 18.08
C LYS A 31 -11.00 -25.99 17.06
N LYS A 32 -9.68 -25.81 16.94
CA LYS A 32 -9.05 -24.98 15.90
C LYS A 32 -9.37 -25.49 14.50
N ARG A 33 -9.20 -26.80 14.24
CA ARG A 33 -9.54 -27.41 12.94
C ARG A 33 -11.02 -27.25 12.58
N ILE A 34 -11.93 -27.29 13.55
CA ILE A 34 -13.36 -27.01 13.33
C ILE A 34 -13.55 -25.55 12.91
N ALA A 35 -12.90 -24.61 13.59
CA ALA A 35 -12.97 -23.19 13.23
C ALA A 35 -12.43 -22.94 11.81
N ASP A 36 -11.25 -23.50 11.48
CA ASP A 36 -10.64 -23.42 10.15
C ASP A 36 -11.54 -24.02 9.07
N PHE A 37 -12.16 -25.17 9.35
CA PHE A 37 -13.10 -25.80 8.43
C PHE A 37 -14.24 -24.84 8.05
N PHE A 38 -14.86 -24.18 9.03
CA PHE A 38 -15.93 -23.22 8.74
C PHE A 38 -15.42 -21.97 8.04
N HIS A 39 -14.30 -21.41 8.50
CA HIS A 39 -13.69 -20.23 7.90
C HIS A 39 -13.45 -20.40 6.39
N GLU A 40 -12.79 -21.50 6.02
CA GLU A 40 -12.43 -21.77 4.63
C GLU A 40 -13.64 -22.14 3.78
N ASN A 41 -14.52 -23.03 4.26
CA ASN A 41 -15.63 -23.53 3.45
C ASN A 41 -16.76 -22.52 3.25
N LEU A 42 -16.92 -21.54 4.17
CA LEU A 42 -17.85 -20.42 3.98
C LEU A 42 -17.35 -19.47 2.89
N LYS A 43 -16.05 -19.14 2.87
CA LYS A 43 -15.44 -18.27 1.85
C LYS A 43 -15.61 -18.81 0.44
N VAL A 44 -15.45 -20.13 0.25
CA VAL A 44 -15.58 -20.78 -1.07
C VAL A 44 -16.98 -21.37 -1.32
N LYS A 45 -17.97 -21.02 -0.50
CA LYS A 45 -19.40 -21.40 -0.67
C LYS A 45 -19.63 -22.91 -0.80
N LYS A 46 -18.86 -23.73 -0.07
CA LYS A 46 -19.01 -25.19 -0.05
C LYS A 46 -20.09 -25.69 0.92
N ILE A 47 -20.63 -24.81 1.77
CA ILE A 47 -21.70 -25.12 2.72
C ILE A 47 -23.03 -24.59 2.17
N SER A 48 -24.07 -25.43 2.16
CA SER A 48 -25.44 -25.02 1.77
C SER A 48 -26.02 -24.00 2.75
N ILE A 49 -26.71 -22.99 2.23
CA ILE A 49 -27.38 -21.94 3.01
C ILE A 49 -28.44 -22.51 3.97
N ASP A 50 -28.96 -23.71 3.71
CA ASP A 50 -29.90 -24.42 4.59
C ASP A 50 -29.31 -24.68 5.98
N PHE A 51 -27.97 -24.76 6.10
CA PHE A 51 -27.28 -24.97 7.38
C PHE A 51 -26.98 -23.67 8.13
N LYS A 52 -27.51 -22.53 7.68
CA LYS A 52 -27.19 -21.20 8.24
C LYS A 52 -27.35 -21.10 9.76
N GLN A 53 -28.44 -21.62 10.33
CA GLN A 53 -28.68 -21.57 11.78
C GLN A 53 -27.67 -22.43 12.54
N LEU A 54 -27.33 -23.59 11.98
CA LEU A 54 -26.42 -24.54 12.59
C LEU A 54 -24.97 -24.04 12.57
N VAL A 55 -24.56 -23.42 11.46
CA VAL A 55 -23.27 -22.73 11.35
C VAL A 55 -23.17 -21.58 12.34
N TRP A 56 -24.23 -20.77 12.47
CA TRP A 56 -24.30 -19.69 13.45
C TRP A 56 -24.05 -20.18 14.87
N GLU A 57 -24.81 -21.18 15.33
CA GLU A 57 -24.66 -21.76 16.68
C GLU A 57 -23.23 -22.25 16.96
N LEU A 58 -22.55 -22.82 15.96
CA LEU A 58 -21.18 -23.30 16.11
C LEU A 58 -20.17 -22.16 16.18
N ILE A 59 -20.35 -21.09 15.39
CA ILE A 59 -19.51 -19.89 15.49
C ILE A 59 -19.64 -19.28 16.87
N ILE A 60 -20.86 -19.18 17.41
CA ILE A 60 -21.10 -18.67 18.76
C ILE A 60 -20.36 -19.51 19.81
N LYS A 61 -20.46 -20.84 19.73
CA LYS A 61 -19.69 -21.72 20.64
C LYS A 61 -18.19 -21.52 20.53
N LEU A 62 -17.66 -21.38 19.31
CA LEU A 62 -16.24 -21.13 19.09
C LEU A 62 -15.78 -19.79 19.65
N LEU A 63 -16.62 -18.75 19.60
CA LEU A 63 -16.34 -17.44 20.22
C LEU A 63 -16.27 -17.51 21.76
N TYR A 64 -16.86 -18.52 22.40
CA TYR A 64 -16.69 -18.72 23.85
C TYR A 64 -15.36 -19.42 24.21
N VAL A 65 -14.64 -19.98 23.23
CA VAL A 65 -13.34 -20.62 23.46
C VAL A 65 -12.23 -19.56 23.47
N LYS A 66 -12.05 -18.92 24.63
CA LYS A 66 -11.00 -17.91 24.86
C LYS A 66 -9.63 -18.56 25.08
N ASP A 67 -9.00 -19.04 24.01
CA ASP A 67 -7.65 -19.64 24.04
C ASP A 67 -6.51 -18.60 24.01
N ILE A 68 -6.87 -17.32 23.94
CA ILE A 68 -5.97 -16.17 24.06
C ILE A 68 -6.53 -15.14 25.04
N ASN A 69 -5.65 -14.40 25.69
CA ASN A 69 -5.98 -13.27 26.55
C ASN A 69 -4.94 -12.15 26.34
N LYS A 70 -5.13 -11.00 27.00
CA LYS A 70 -4.27 -9.81 26.80
C LYS A 70 -2.81 -10.09 27.15
N GLU A 71 -2.54 -10.83 28.22
CA GLU A 71 -1.16 -11.15 28.64
C GLU A 71 -0.44 -12.01 27.60
N ILE A 72 -1.11 -13.08 27.12
CA ILE A 72 -0.57 -13.96 26.07
C ILE A 72 -0.31 -13.16 24.80
N GLU A 73 -1.25 -12.32 24.40
CA GLU A 73 -1.14 -11.51 23.19
C GLU A 73 0.01 -10.50 23.26
N THR A 74 0.12 -9.74 24.37
CA THR A 74 1.23 -8.80 24.57
C THR A 74 2.57 -9.52 24.53
N LYS A 75 2.70 -10.70 25.17
CA LYS A 75 3.92 -11.50 25.11
C LYS A 75 4.25 -11.93 23.67
N ARG A 76 3.25 -12.34 22.89
CA ARG A 76 3.44 -12.72 21.48
C ARG A 76 3.91 -11.54 20.63
N ILE A 77 3.35 -10.35 20.84
CA ILE A 77 3.78 -9.14 20.14
C ILE A 77 5.25 -8.82 20.44
N GLN A 78 5.69 -8.99 21.69
CA GLN A 78 7.12 -8.85 22.06
C GLN A 78 8.01 -9.91 21.39
N GLU A 79 7.45 -11.06 21.02
CA GLU A 79 8.09 -12.11 20.23
C GLU A 79 7.95 -11.87 18.70
N ASN A 80 7.63 -10.63 18.28
CA ASN A 80 7.41 -10.21 16.89
C ASN A 80 6.18 -10.81 16.19
N TRP A 81 5.18 -11.29 16.92
CA TRP A 81 3.89 -11.63 16.30
C TRP A 81 3.07 -10.38 16.03
N MET A 82 2.40 -10.34 14.89
CA MET A 82 1.38 -9.33 14.60
C MET A 82 -0.01 -9.82 15.06
N PRO A 83 -0.96 -8.91 15.33
CA PRO A 83 -2.37 -9.28 15.56
C PRO A 83 -2.94 -10.17 14.44
N ARG A 84 -2.47 -10.00 13.21
CA ARG A 84 -2.78 -10.88 12.08
C ARG A 84 -2.42 -12.34 12.35
N ASP A 85 -1.23 -12.61 12.86
CA ASP A 85 -0.76 -13.97 13.12
C ASP A 85 -1.62 -14.65 14.17
N MET A 86 -1.98 -13.91 15.23
CA MET A 86 -2.90 -14.38 16.26
C MET A 86 -4.31 -14.62 15.72
N SER A 87 -4.79 -13.79 14.79
CA SER A 87 -6.10 -13.96 14.13
C SER A 87 -6.23 -15.26 13.34
N LEU A 88 -5.09 -15.84 12.92
CA LEU A 88 -5.00 -17.07 12.13
C LEU A 88 -4.59 -18.29 12.97
N ASN A 89 -4.08 -18.08 14.18
CA ASN A 89 -3.47 -19.15 14.98
C ASN A 89 -4.15 -19.42 16.34
N SER A 90 -5.12 -18.59 16.71
CA SER A 90 -5.98 -18.78 17.88
C SER A 90 -7.38 -19.23 17.48
N ILE A 91 -8.02 -20.05 18.31
CA ILE A 91 -9.41 -20.45 18.10
C ILE A 91 -10.29 -19.20 18.12
N TYR A 92 -10.07 -18.31 19.08
CA TYR A 92 -10.87 -17.09 19.22
C TYR A 92 -10.73 -16.15 18.01
N GLY A 93 -9.50 -15.98 17.50
CA GLY A 93 -9.24 -15.20 16.29
C GLY A 93 -9.88 -15.80 15.03
N ILE A 94 -9.72 -17.11 14.82
CA ILE A 94 -10.33 -17.80 13.67
C ILE A 94 -11.85 -17.74 13.76
N ALA A 95 -12.43 -17.95 14.95
CA ALA A 95 -13.87 -17.85 15.16
C ALA A 95 -14.39 -16.45 14.81
N THR A 96 -13.66 -15.41 15.21
CA THR A 96 -14.00 -14.01 14.89
C THR A 96 -13.92 -13.74 13.39
N ASN A 97 -12.87 -14.20 12.71
CA ASN A 97 -12.77 -14.14 11.25
C ASN A 97 -13.89 -14.95 10.55
N THR A 98 -14.32 -16.07 11.15
CA THR A 98 -15.42 -16.91 10.65
C THR A 98 -16.76 -16.21 10.77
N LEU A 99 -16.99 -15.40 11.80
CA LEU A 99 -18.18 -14.56 11.93
C LEU A 99 -18.33 -13.64 10.71
N PHE A 100 -17.27 -12.96 10.29
CA PHE A 100 -17.30 -12.10 9.10
C PHE A 100 -17.49 -12.90 7.80
N ALA A 101 -16.83 -14.06 7.67
CA ALA A 101 -17.04 -14.96 6.54
C ALA A 101 -18.50 -15.45 6.45
N TYR A 102 -19.13 -15.74 7.60
CA TYR A 102 -20.55 -16.11 7.69
C TYR A 102 -21.46 -14.98 7.23
N ILE A 103 -21.19 -13.74 7.66
CA ILE A 103 -21.96 -12.56 7.24
C ILE A 103 -21.92 -12.44 5.71
N SER A 104 -20.73 -12.47 5.10
CA SER A 104 -20.57 -12.40 3.64
C SER A 104 -21.31 -13.53 2.93
N TRP A 105 -21.12 -14.76 3.38
CA TRP A 105 -21.76 -15.95 2.80
C TRP A 105 -23.29 -15.85 2.80
N VAL A 106 -23.90 -15.38 3.89
CA VAL A 106 -25.36 -15.22 3.98
C VAL A 106 -25.87 -14.10 3.08
N LEU A 107 -25.16 -12.97 3.00
CA LEU A 107 -25.52 -11.84 2.13
C LEU A 107 -25.49 -12.25 0.66
N GLU A 108 -24.41 -12.88 0.23
CA GLU A 108 -24.21 -13.32 -1.15
C GLU A 108 -25.16 -14.45 -1.56
N SER A 109 -25.65 -15.25 -0.61
CA SER A 109 -26.64 -16.31 -0.90
C SER A 109 -28.05 -15.78 -1.14
N ASN A 110 -28.34 -14.51 -0.83
CA ASN A 110 -29.66 -13.91 -1.03
C ASN A 110 -29.56 -12.44 -1.50
N PRO A 111 -28.94 -12.18 -2.66
CA PRO A 111 -28.64 -10.83 -3.10
C PRO A 111 -29.90 -9.99 -3.32
N GLU A 112 -31.02 -10.55 -3.78
CA GLU A 112 -32.27 -9.80 -3.97
C GLU A 112 -32.91 -9.33 -2.65
N LYS A 113 -32.76 -10.12 -1.58
CA LYS A 113 -33.29 -9.79 -0.25
C LYS A 113 -32.43 -8.75 0.47
N TYR A 114 -31.14 -8.75 0.18
CA TYR A 114 -30.12 -7.92 0.81
C TYR A 114 -29.51 -6.93 -0.18
N LYS A 115 -30.20 -6.67 -1.31
CA LYS A 115 -29.81 -5.63 -2.25
C LYS A 115 -29.94 -4.31 -1.51
N PRO A 116 -28.92 -3.44 -1.56
CA PRO A 116 -29.01 -2.12 -0.97
C PRO A 116 -29.99 -1.27 -1.80
N VAL A 117 -31.29 -1.41 -1.55
CA VAL A 117 -32.27 -0.40 -1.91
C VAL A 117 -31.93 0.79 -1.00
N GLU A 118 -31.49 1.90 -1.60
CA GLU A 118 -31.13 3.13 -0.87
C GLU A 118 -30.03 2.99 0.18
N LYS A 119 -28.93 2.27 -0.12
CA LYS A 119 -27.70 2.27 0.71
C LYS A 119 -27.89 1.86 2.18
N LYS A 120 -28.95 1.14 2.52
CA LYS A 120 -29.10 0.50 3.83
C LYS A 120 -29.50 -0.96 3.63
N LEU A 121 -28.65 -1.88 4.09
CA LEU A 121 -29.13 -3.19 4.49
C LEU A 121 -30.05 -2.92 5.69
N THR A 122 -31.36 -2.89 5.48
CA THR A 122 -32.31 -2.67 6.59
C THR A 122 -32.29 -3.89 7.50
N LYS A 123 -31.35 -3.86 8.46
CA LYS A 123 -31.20 -4.72 9.63
C LYS A 123 -30.91 -6.17 9.31
N PHE A 124 -29.63 -6.47 9.11
CA PHE A 124 -29.14 -7.82 9.38
C PHE A 124 -29.29 -8.12 10.88
N PHE A 125 -29.43 -9.39 11.23
CA PHE A 125 -29.57 -9.94 12.58
C PHE A 125 -29.05 -9.04 13.71
N PRO A 126 -29.93 -8.44 14.55
CA PRO A 126 -29.51 -7.66 15.71
C PRO A 126 -28.51 -8.40 16.62
N GLU A 127 -28.57 -9.73 16.64
CA GLU A 127 -27.61 -10.58 17.33
C GLU A 127 -26.17 -10.47 16.81
N ILE A 128 -25.96 -10.23 15.50
CA ILE A 128 -24.62 -10.00 14.94
C ILE A 128 -24.04 -8.69 15.46
N LEU A 129 -24.82 -7.59 15.43
CA LEU A 129 -24.36 -6.31 15.95
C LEU A 129 -24.07 -6.40 17.45
N LYS A 130 -24.89 -7.12 18.24
CA LYS A 130 -24.62 -7.38 19.66
C LYS A 130 -23.29 -8.11 19.87
N ILE A 131 -22.96 -9.08 19.02
CA ILE A 131 -21.68 -9.79 19.12
C ILE A 131 -20.52 -8.88 18.71
N ILE A 132 -20.67 -8.07 17.66
CA ILE A 132 -19.63 -7.11 17.28
C ILE A 132 -19.42 -6.07 18.40
N GLU A 133 -20.48 -5.58 19.04
CA GLU A 133 -20.38 -4.69 20.20
C GLU A 133 -19.70 -5.36 21.40
N TYR A 134 -19.99 -6.64 21.64
CA TYR A 134 -19.26 -7.42 22.64
C TYR A 134 -17.76 -7.53 22.29
N LEU A 135 -17.45 -7.86 21.04
CA LEU A 135 -16.07 -7.95 20.53
C LEU A 135 -15.34 -6.61 20.60
N LEU A 136 -16.04 -5.49 20.39
CA LEU A 136 -15.49 -4.14 20.57
C LEU A 136 -15.13 -3.79 22.02
N ASN A 137 -15.64 -4.54 23.00
CA ASN A 137 -15.26 -4.37 24.39
C ASN A 137 -14.16 -5.35 24.83
N GLU A 138 -13.75 -6.28 23.95
CA GLU A 138 -12.66 -7.20 24.26
C GLU A 138 -11.32 -6.43 24.30
N PRO A 139 -10.49 -6.68 25.32
CA PRO A 139 -9.24 -5.95 25.50
C PRO A 139 -8.10 -6.54 24.64
N LEU A 140 -8.41 -7.05 23.44
CA LEU A 140 -7.49 -7.78 22.57
C LEU A 140 -7.23 -7.03 21.26
N TYR A 141 -5.95 -6.89 20.90
CA TYR A 141 -5.51 -6.23 19.67
C TYR A 141 -5.89 -7.03 18.42
N THR A 142 -5.88 -8.36 18.50
CA THR A 142 -6.34 -9.29 17.45
C THR A 142 -7.78 -9.01 17.07
N ILE A 143 -8.64 -8.73 18.05
CA ILE A 143 -10.05 -8.45 17.78
C ILE A 143 -10.20 -7.07 17.14
N ARG A 144 -9.47 -6.06 17.62
CA ARG A 144 -9.40 -4.73 16.98
C ARG A 144 -8.95 -4.83 15.52
N TYR A 145 -7.89 -5.60 15.26
CA TYR A 145 -7.37 -5.87 13.92
C TYR A 145 -8.45 -6.49 13.02
N ILE A 146 -9.10 -7.57 13.45
CA ILE A 146 -10.13 -8.24 12.65
C ILE A 146 -11.30 -7.30 12.34
N ILE A 147 -11.75 -6.50 13.32
CA ILE A 147 -12.81 -5.51 13.09
C ILE A 147 -12.36 -4.46 12.07
N GLY A 148 -11.14 -3.94 12.22
CA GLY A 148 -10.52 -3.01 11.28
C GLY A 148 -10.47 -3.55 9.85
N SER A 149 -10.03 -4.80 9.69
CA SER A 149 -9.98 -5.51 8.41
C SER A 149 -11.34 -5.67 7.73
N ASN A 150 -12.44 -5.57 8.49
CA ASN A 150 -13.80 -5.73 7.98
C ASN A 150 -14.61 -4.43 7.96
N LEU A 151 -13.98 -3.26 8.10
CA LEU A 151 -14.68 -1.98 8.19
C LEU A 151 -15.58 -1.66 6.98
N TYR A 152 -15.16 -1.94 5.75
CA TYR A 152 -16.06 -1.74 4.60
C TYR A 152 -17.23 -2.71 4.60
N TYR A 153 -17.05 -3.95 5.05
CA TYR A 153 -18.17 -4.86 5.23
C TYR A 153 -19.17 -4.31 6.25
N LEU A 154 -18.69 -3.69 7.33
CA LEU A 154 -19.53 -3.00 8.32
C LEU A 154 -20.25 -1.78 7.73
N CYS A 155 -19.60 -1.00 6.83
CA CYS A 155 -20.26 0.09 6.10
C CYS A 155 -21.48 -0.40 5.31
N HIS A 156 -21.34 -1.56 4.65
CA HIS A 156 -22.44 -2.15 3.89
C HIS A 156 -23.53 -2.69 4.81
N LEU A 157 -23.14 -3.31 5.93
CA LEU A 157 -24.03 -3.94 6.89
C LEU A 157 -24.97 -2.94 7.59
N ASP A 158 -24.40 -1.90 8.20
CA ASP A 158 -25.16 -0.84 8.87
C ASP A 158 -24.28 0.42 8.98
N LEU A 159 -24.39 1.29 7.98
CA LEU A 159 -23.61 2.53 7.92
C LEU A 159 -23.93 3.48 9.08
N ASP A 160 -25.17 3.52 9.56
CA ASP A 160 -25.56 4.41 10.65
C ASP A 160 -25.01 3.92 11.99
N TRP A 161 -25.06 2.61 12.24
CA TRP A 161 -24.37 2.00 13.37
C TRP A 161 -22.87 2.26 13.30
N LEU A 162 -22.22 2.03 12.15
CA LEU A 162 -20.79 2.26 12.03
C LEU A 162 -20.42 3.73 12.28
N LYS A 163 -21.18 4.69 11.75
CA LYS A 163 -20.99 6.13 12.05
C LYS A 163 -21.07 6.42 13.56
N SER A 164 -21.99 5.76 14.27
CA SER A 164 -22.12 5.92 15.72
C SER A 164 -20.99 5.26 16.52
N LYS A 165 -20.25 4.32 15.90
CA LYS A 165 -19.20 3.50 16.53
C LYS A 165 -17.80 3.75 16.00
N ILE A 166 -17.62 4.62 15.01
CA ILE A 166 -16.34 4.78 14.33
C ILE A 166 -15.22 5.21 15.29
N ASN A 167 -15.52 6.07 16.27
CA ASN A 167 -14.56 6.51 17.27
C ASN A 167 -14.23 5.42 18.31
N ASP A 168 -15.14 4.44 18.52
CA ASP A 168 -14.88 3.28 19.38
C ASP A 168 -13.99 2.25 18.66
N ILE A 169 -14.04 2.21 17.32
CA ILE A 169 -13.27 1.27 16.48
C ILE A 169 -11.89 1.86 16.13
N LEU A 170 -11.86 3.13 15.76
CA LEU A 170 -10.67 3.89 15.37
C LEU A 170 -10.52 5.12 16.30
N PRO A 171 -10.17 4.91 17.58
CA PRO A 171 -10.00 6.02 18.53
C PRO A 171 -8.85 6.94 18.11
N HIS A 172 -8.99 8.26 18.33
CA HIS A 172 -7.96 9.26 17.98
C HIS A 172 -7.26 9.86 19.21
N ASP A 173 -7.36 9.21 20.36
CA ASP A 173 -6.74 9.63 21.60
C ASP A 173 -5.50 8.81 21.96
N GLU A 174 -4.61 9.39 22.76
CA GLU A 174 -3.33 8.78 23.12
C GLU A 174 -3.49 7.60 24.10
N GLU A 175 -4.56 7.58 24.90
CA GLU A 175 -4.83 6.50 25.86
C GLU A 175 -5.12 5.18 25.11
N HIS A 176 -5.85 5.24 24.00
CA HIS A 176 -6.28 4.09 23.20
C HIS A 176 -5.47 3.90 21.91
N LEU A 177 -4.28 4.50 21.80
CA LEU A 177 -3.43 4.41 20.60
C LEU A 177 -3.17 2.97 20.15
N ASP A 178 -2.97 2.02 21.06
CA ASP A 178 -2.73 0.61 20.70
C ASP A 178 -3.93 -0.03 20.00
N TYR A 179 -5.16 0.39 20.34
CA TYR A 179 -6.38 -0.06 19.68
C TYR A 179 -6.56 0.58 18.32
N PHE A 180 -6.21 1.87 18.18
CA PHE A 180 -6.14 2.51 16.88
C PHE A 180 -5.12 1.80 15.98
N GLU A 181 -3.89 1.61 16.44
CA GLU A 181 -2.81 0.94 15.72
C GLU A 181 -3.25 -0.45 15.24
N ALA A 182 -3.85 -1.25 16.12
CA ALA A 182 -4.35 -2.58 15.77
C ALA A 182 -5.44 -2.55 14.69
N ALA A 183 -6.50 -1.75 14.90
CA ALA A 183 -7.62 -1.66 13.98
C ALA A 183 -7.23 -1.01 12.64
N TRP A 184 -6.43 0.04 12.68
CA TRP A 184 -5.93 0.72 11.50
C TRP A 184 -4.99 -0.17 10.68
N THR A 185 -4.14 -0.97 11.32
CA THR A 185 -3.32 -1.97 10.62
C THR A 185 -4.19 -2.97 9.86
N GLY A 186 -5.26 -3.48 10.49
CA GLY A 186 -6.23 -4.34 9.81
C GLY A 186 -6.93 -3.63 8.65
N PHE A 187 -7.31 -2.37 8.85
CA PHE A 187 -7.90 -1.54 7.80
C PHE A 187 -6.97 -1.44 6.59
N ILE A 188 -5.73 -0.98 6.79
CA ILE A 188 -4.74 -0.78 5.73
C ILE A 188 -4.39 -2.09 5.00
N ASP A 189 -4.32 -3.22 5.71
CA ASP A 189 -3.94 -4.52 5.13
C ASP A 189 -4.99 -5.08 4.15
N TYR A 190 -6.28 -4.84 4.41
CA TYR A 190 -7.38 -5.55 3.72
C TYR A 190 -8.36 -4.64 2.99
N ASN A 191 -8.38 -3.36 3.29
CA ASN A 191 -9.34 -2.42 2.72
C ASN A 191 -8.63 -1.58 1.66
N GLY A 192 -9.10 -1.67 0.41
CA GLY A 192 -8.72 -0.73 -0.65
C GLY A 192 -9.32 0.66 -0.41
N ILE A 193 -9.40 1.50 -1.45
CA ILE A 193 -10.17 2.75 -1.34
C ILE A 193 -11.55 2.51 -1.92
N VAL A 194 -12.57 2.77 -1.10
CA VAL A 194 -13.97 2.78 -1.53
C VAL A 194 -14.47 4.20 -1.44
N VAL A 195 -14.50 4.88 -2.59
CA VAL A 195 -14.79 6.32 -2.73
C VAL A 195 -15.99 6.78 -1.89
N PRO A 196 -17.17 6.10 -1.89
CA PRO A 196 -18.32 6.53 -1.09
C PRO A 196 -18.08 6.56 0.43
N PHE A 197 -17.13 5.78 0.94
CA PHE A 197 -16.85 5.65 2.37
C PHE A 197 -15.60 6.40 2.81
N PHE A 198 -14.76 6.88 1.88
CA PHE A 198 -13.55 7.62 2.22
C PHE A 198 -13.85 8.79 3.19
N LYS A 199 -14.92 9.55 2.97
CA LYS A 199 -15.31 10.67 3.85
C LYS A 199 -15.51 10.26 5.31
N LEU A 200 -15.97 9.03 5.57
CA LEU A 200 -16.14 8.50 6.92
C LEU A 200 -14.79 8.25 7.60
N PHE A 201 -13.81 7.75 6.85
CA PHE A 201 -12.49 7.36 7.38
C PHE A 201 -11.45 8.47 7.28
N ARG A 202 -11.72 9.56 6.56
CA ARG A 202 -10.80 10.69 6.38
C ARG A 202 -10.22 11.22 7.70
N PRO A 203 -10.97 11.38 8.80
CA PRO A 203 -10.39 11.75 10.09
C PRO A 203 -9.31 10.77 10.57
N SER A 204 -9.51 9.47 10.40
CA SER A 204 -8.53 8.43 10.75
C SER A 204 -7.30 8.45 9.84
N TYR A 205 -7.45 8.79 8.56
CA TYR A 205 -6.29 9.03 7.68
C TYR A 205 -5.45 10.21 8.17
N LEU A 206 -6.08 11.32 8.57
CA LEU A 206 -5.38 12.48 9.13
C LEU A 206 -4.69 12.14 10.45
N TYR A 207 -5.35 11.38 11.32
CA TYR A 207 -4.76 10.92 12.57
C TYR A 207 -3.55 9.98 12.30
N ALA A 208 -3.70 8.99 11.42
CA ALA A 208 -2.59 8.11 11.01
C ALA A 208 -1.42 8.88 10.40
N LEU A 209 -1.70 9.93 9.61
CA LEU A 209 -0.66 10.81 9.07
C LEU A 209 0.13 11.51 10.18
N SER A 210 -0.54 11.95 11.26
CA SER A 210 0.12 12.55 12.42
C SER A 210 1.06 11.59 13.18
N LEU A 211 0.89 10.28 12.96
CA LEU A 211 1.70 9.21 13.55
C LEU A 211 2.83 8.75 12.60
N LEU A 212 2.82 9.13 11.33
CA LEU A 212 3.69 8.58 10.29
C LEU A 212 5.20 8.68 10.59
N ASN A 213 5.60 9.75 11.28
CA ASN A 213 6.99 10.01 11.66
C ASN A 213 7.30 9.65 13.12
N LYS A 214 6.32 9.12 13.87
CA LYS A 214 6.51 8.69 15.26
C LYS A 214 6.93 7.23 15.30
N GLU A 215 7.54 6.83 16.41
CA GLU A 215 7.68 5.42 16.75
C GLU A 215 6.32 4.88 17.15
N PHE A 216 5.96 3.72 16.59
CA PHE A 216 4.74 3.02 16.95
C PHE A 216 4.83 2.52 18.39
N ARG A 217 3.72 2.56 19.12
CA ARG A 217 3.70 2.12 20.51
C ARG A 217 3.75 0.60 20.58
N LEU A 218 2.99 -0.09 19.73
CA LEU A 218 2.90 -1.54 19.80
C LEU A 218 2.76 -2.20 18.43
N ILE A 219 1.87 -1.71 17.57
CA ILE A 219 1.49 -2.39 16.33
C ILE A 219 1.70 -1.46 15.13
N PRO A 220 2.81 -1.63 14.38
CA PRO A 220 3.07 -0.77 13.23
C PRO A 220 2.15 -1.13 12.06
N PHE A 221 1.42 -0.15 11.52
CA PHE A 221 0.78 -0.30 10.21
C PHE A 221 1.82 -0.16 9.08
N SER A 222 1.55 -0.78 7.94
CA SER A 222 2.41 -0.66 6.76
C SER A 222 2.42 0.78 6.24
N LYS A 223 3.54 1.49 6.45
CA LYS A 223 3.75 2.85 5.90
C LYS A 223 3.62 2.85 4.38
N VAL A 224 4.13 1.81 3.72
CA VAL A 224 4.08 1.67 2.25
C VAL A 224 2.63 1.60 1.76
N PHE A 225 1.80 0.77 2.37
CA PHE A 225 0.39 0.65 1.97
C PHE A 225 -0.42 1.89 2.33
N PHE A 226 -0.17 2.50 3.49
CA PHE A 226 -0.82 3.75 3.87
C PHE A 226 -0.50 4.88 2.89
N ILE A 227 0.78 5.07 2.54
CA ILE A 227 1.22 6.08 1.57
C ILE A 227 0.60 5.80 0.19
N ASP A 228 0.59 4.54 -0.25
CA ASP A 228 -0.07 4.13 -1.50
C ASP A 228 -1.54 4.54 -1.53
N GLN A 229 -2.26 4.35 -0.43
CA GLN A 229 -3.66 4.79 -0.35
C GLN A 229 -3.79 6.31 -0.44
N ILE A 230 -2.94 7.10 0.24
CA ILE A 230 -2.96 8.57 0.08
C ILE A 230 -2.75 8.97 -1.40
N MET A 231 -1.81 8.32 -2.08
CA MET A 231 -1.53 8.61 -3.49
C MET A 231 -2.72 8.24 -4.40
N ILE A 232 -3.37 7.10 -4.15
CA ILE A 232 -4.58 6.71 -4.87
C ILE A 232 -5.69 7.74 -4.63
N LEU A 233 -5.93 8.19 -3.39
CA LEU A 233 -6.94 9.22 -3.10
C LEU A 233 -6.71 10.51 -3.91
N TYR A 234 -5.45 10.91 -4.07
CA TYR A 234 -5.10 12.03 -4.94
C TYR A 234 -5.36 11.73 -6.42
N ILE A 235 -4.90 10.58 -6.93
CA ILE A 235 -5.06 10.18 -8.33
C ILE A 235 -6.54 10.06 -8.72
N GLU A 236 -7.39 9.58 -7.81
CA GLU A 236 -8.86 9.49 -7.98
C GLU A 236 -9.57 10.85 -7.82
N GLY A 237 -8.83 11.93 -7.51
CA GLY A 237 -9.39 13.28 -7.35
C GLY A 237 -10.20 13.49 -6.06
N LEU A 238 -10.02 12.63 -5.04
CA LEU A 238 -10.69 12.76 -3.74
C LEU A 238 -9.98 13.72 -2.78
N GLU A 239 -8.71 14.01 -3.01
CA GLU A 239 -7.90 14.98 -2.27
C GLU A 239 -7.20 15.91 -3.27
N GLN A 240 -6.95 17.17 -2.89
CA GLN A 240 -6.40 18.19 -3.79
C GLN A 240 -5.17 18.87 -3.19
N LEU A 241 -4.15 19.16 -4.00
CA LEU A 241 -2.91 19.79 -3.54
C LEU A 241 -3.06 21.29 -3.22
N ASN A 242 -4.11 21.95 -3.69
CA ASN A 242 -4.35 23.38 -3.49
C ASN A 242 -5.18 23.69 -2.22
N ASP A 243 -5.50 22.68 -1.42
CA ASP A 243 -6.21 22.80 -0.16
C ASP A 243 -5.28 22.42 0.99
N GLU A 244 -4.97 23.39 1.86
CA GLU A 244 -4.07 23.19 3.01
C GLU A 244 -4.61 22.16 4.01
N ASP A 245 -5.93 21.97 4.03
CA ASP A 245 -6.58 20.98 4.86
C ASP A 245 -6.63 19.58 4.26
N SER A 246 -6.18 19.42 3.02
CA SER A 246 -6.15 18.15 2.32
C SER A 246 -5.11 17.18 2.90
N LEU A 247 -5.43 15.89 2.83
CA LEU A 247 -4.56 14.81 3.28
C LEU A 247 -3.27 14.76 2.45
N ILE A 248 -3.38 14.98 1.14
CA ILE A 248 -2.22 14.94 0.22
C ILE A 248 -1.29 16.14 0.45
N TYR A 249 -1.83 17.33 0.68
CA TYR A 249 -1.04 18.52 0.99
C TYR A 249 -0.31 18.35 2.32
N LYS A 250 -1.04 17.95 3.38
CA LYS A 250 -0.46 17.67 4.69
C LYS A 250 0.62 16.60 4.60
N PHE A 251 0.40 15.54 3.81
CA PHE A 251 1.40 14.49 3.61
C PHE A 251 2.72 15.05 3.07
N PHE A 252 2.70 15.80 1.97
CA PHE A 252 3.95 16.31 1.38
C PHE A 252 4.67 17.31 2.27
N ASN A 253 3.94 18.05 3.11
CA ASN A 253 4.51 19.04 4.03
C ASN A 253 5.08 18.43 5.31
N THR A 254 4.56 17.29 5.78
CA THR A 254 5.01 16.71 7.05
C THR A 254 5.83 15.44 6.90
N ALA A 255 5.71 14.70 5.79
CA ALA A 255 6.42 13.44 5.60
C ALA A 255 7.95 13.64 5.51
N SER A 256 8.73 12.65 5.93
CA SER A 256 10.17 12.60 5.67
C SER A 256 10.49 12.41 4.18
N GLY A 257 11.74 12.69 3.78
CA GLY A 257 12.25 12.43 2.43
C GLY A 257 12.00 10.99 1.97
N GLU A 258 12.30 10.01 2.83
CA GLU A 258 12.10 8.59 2.52
C GLU A 258 10.61 8.24 2.30
N ASN A 259 9.70 8.80 3.10
CA ASN A 259 8.26 8.59 2.91
C ASN A 259 7.77 9.23 1.61
N ARG A 260 8.25 10.43 1.25
CA ARG A 260 7.93 11.07 -0.05
C ARG A 260 8.50 10.29 -1.23
N LYS A 261 9.71 9.75 -1.12
CA LYS A 261 10.33 8.85 -2.10
C LYS A 261 9.47 7.61 -2.33
N ILE A 262 8.97 6.97 -1.28
CA ILE A 262 8.03 5.82 -1.40
C ILE A 262 6.79 6.24 -2.21
N ALA A 263 6.20 7.39 -1.87
CA ALA A 263 5.02 7.91 -2.56
C ALA A 263 5.25 8.09 -4.07
N ILE A 264 6.29 8.86 -4.43
CA ILE A 264 6.61 9.15 -5.83
C ILE A 264 6.99 7.87 -6.59
N ARG A 265 7.82 7.00 -6.01
CA ARG A 265 8.22 5.74 -6.63
C ARG A 265 7.01 4.86 -6.93
N ASN A 266 6.11 4.70 -5.97
CA ASN A 266 4.99 3.78 -6.10
C ASN A 266 3.99 4.24 -7.16
N ILE A 267 3.77 5.55 -7.30
CA ILE A 267 3.02 6.10 -8.45
C ILE A 267 3.74 5.73 -9.76
N GLY A 268 5.03 6.06 -9.87
CA GLY A 268 5.83 5.85 -11.08
C GLY A 268 5.82 4.41 -11.57
N THR A 269 5.96 3.44 -10.66
CA THR A 269 5.97 2.02 -11.00
C THR A 269 4.62 1.48 -11.47
N LYS A 270 3.51 2.19 -11.20
CA LYS A 270 2.15 1.79 -11.54
C LYS A 270 1.56 2.60 -12.70
N LEU A 271 2.26 3.61 -13.24
CA LEU A 271 1.71 4.54 -14.25
C LEU A 271 1.06 3.85 -15.44
N LYS A 272 1.71 2.82 -16.00
CA LYS A 272 1.18 2.06 -17.14
C LYS A 272 -0.18 1.41 -16.89
N LYS A 273 -0.57 1.19 -15.64
CA LYS A 273 -1.91 0.66 -15.32
C LYS A 273 -3.02 1.67 -15.62
N TYR A 274 -2.70 2.96 -15.70
CA TYR A 274 -3.67 4.01 -15.97
C TYR A 274 -3.83 4.32 -17.46
N GLU A 275 -3.01 3.74 -18.34
CA GLU A 275 -2.97 4.07 -19.78
C GLU A 275 -4.31 3.78 -20.49
N ASP A 276 -5.06 2.79 -20.00
CA ASP A 276 -6.37 2.39 -20.54
C ASP A 276 -7.56 2.95 -19.73
N GLU A 277 -7.31 3.82 -18.73
CA GLU A 277 -8.39 4.38 -17.89
C GLU A 277 -9.18 5.47 -18.61
N GLU A 278 -10.50 5.49 -18.40
CA GLU A 278 -11.40 6.50 -18.99
C GLU A 278 -11.02 7.93 -18.56
N GLU A 279 -10.48 8.08 -17.35
CA GLU A 279 -10.06 9.37 -16.80
C GLU A 279 -8.56 9.68 -16.99
N LEU A 280 -7.87 9.02 -17.93
CA LEU A 280 -6.43 9.18 -18.17
C LEU A 280 -5.98 10.64 -18.20
N GLU A 281 -6.68 11.52 -18.91
CA GLU A 281 -6.29 12.93 -19.02
C GLU A 281 -6.39 13.70 -17.70
N LYS A 282 -7.39 13.40 -16.86
CA LYS A 282 -7.48 13.98 -15.51
C LYS A 282 -6.39 13.43 -14.59
N ILE A 283 -6.06 12.15 -14.74
CA ILE A 283 -4.95 11.52 -14.01
C ILE A 283 -3.63 12.20 -14.40
N LYS A 284 -3.37 12.38 -15.70
CA LYS A 284 -2.19 13.12 -16.19
C LYS A 284 -2.13 14.53 -15.61
N GLU A 285 -3.23 15.29 -15.67
CA GLU A 285 -3.30 16.65 -15.13
C GLU A 285 -2.92 16.69 -13.65
N ARG A 286 -3.48 15.79 -12.83
CA ARG A 286 -3.16 15.67 -11.40
C ARG A 286 -1.70 15.30 -11.17
N LEU A 287 -1.17 14.34 -11.92
CA LEU A 287 0.22 13.92 -11.77
C LEU A 287 1.21 15.00 -12.23
N THR A 288 0.93 15.70 -13.32
CA THR A 288 1.69 16.88 -13.76
C THR A 288 1.67 17.97 -12.69
N THR A 289 0.49 18.26 -12.13
CA THR A 289 0.34 19.24 -11.03
C THR A 289 1.17 18.84 -9.81
N LEU A 290 1.20 17.55 -9.48
CA LEU A 290 2.01 17.03 -8.38
C LEU A 290 3.50 17.23 -8.65
N LEU A 291 4.00 16.78 -9.80
CA LEU A 291 5.41 16.96 -10.16
C LEU A 291 5.80 18.44 -10.10
N ASP A 292 5.04 19.32 -10.75
CA ASP A 292 5.34 20.75 -10.78
C ASP A 292 5.31 21.39 -9.39
N TYR A 293 4.37 20.96 -8.53
CA TYR A 293 4.35 21.37 -7.13
C TYR A 293 5.65 20.98 -6.43
N ARG A 294 6.07 19.71 -6.54
CA ARG A 294 7.27 19.22 -5.84
C ARG A 294 8.55 19.85 -6.36
N LEU A 295 8.68 20.09 -7.66
CA LEU A 295 9.83 20.80 -8.24
C LEU A 295 9.91 22.26 -7.77
N ARG A 296 8.77 22.95 -7.67
CA ARG A 296 8.73 24.32 -7.12
C ARG A 296 9.17 24.37 -5.67
N GLU A 297 8.72 23.43 -4.83
CA GLU A 297 9.12 23.38 -3.42
C GLU A 297 10.61 23.05 -3.28
N ALA A 298 11.11 22.07 -4.04
CA ALA A 298 12.54 21.73 -4.05
C ALA A 298 13.44 22.90 -4.51
N SER A 299 12.93 23.78 -5.37
CA SER A 299 13.67 24.97 -5.85
C SER A 299 13.71 26.11 -4.83
N ARG A 300 12.80 26.13 -3.86
CA ARG A 300 12.67 27.19 -2.83
C ARG A 300 13.38 26.82 -1.53
N GLU A 301 13.42 25.53 -1.22
CA GLU A 301 13.98 25.01 0.02
C GLU A 301 15.38 24.43 -0.17
N ASN A 302 15.95 23.88 0.92
CA ASN A 302 17.19 23.14 0.85
C ASN A 302 16.99 21.81 0.10
N ILE A 303 17.63 21.70 -1.07
CA ILE A 303 17.57 20.53 -1.96
C ILE A 303 17.88 19.21 -1.24
N THR A 304 18.70 19.21 -0.18
CA THR A 304 19.05 17.98 0.56
C THR A 304 17.84 17.24 1.11
N ASN A 305 16.75 17.95 1.41
CA ASN A 305 15.50 17.34 1.90
C ASN A 305 14.69 16.67 0.78
N PHE A 306 15.02 16.92 -0.48
CA PHE A 306 14.25 16.52 -1.65
C PHE A 306 15.00 15.51 -2.54
N ILE A 307 16.30 15.27 -2.31
CA ILE A 307 17.12 14.36 -3.14
C ILE A 307 16.43 13.01 -3.34
N GLU A 308 16.05 12.35 -2.24
CA GLU A 308 15.40 11.03 -2.27
C GLU A 308 14.08 11.04 -3.05
N GLU A 309 13.27 12.07 -2.86
CA GLU A 309 11.99 12.27 -3.54
C GLU A 309 12.18 12.52 -5.03
N LEU A 310 13.09 13.43 -5.39
CA LEU A 310 13.36 13.80 -6.77
C LEU A 310 13.95 12.63 -7.57
N HIS A 311 14.81 11.81 -6.95
CA HIS A 311 15.31 10.59 -7.58
C HIS A 311 14.18 9.63 -7.93
N ALA A 312 13.15 9.54 -7.08
CA ALA A 312 12.02 8.64 -7.32
C ALA A 312 11.20 8.99 -8.57
N PHE A 313 11.25 10.23 -9.08
CA PHE A 313 10.59 10.58 -10.33
C PHE A 313 11.18 9.84 -11.54
N ILE A 314 12.35 9.21 -11.42
CA ILE A 314 12.88 8.38 -12.50
C ILE A 314 11.95 7.24 -12.92
N TYR A 315 11.20 6.69 -11.96
CA TYR A 315 10.20 5.67 -12.23
C TYR A 315 9.05 6.20 -13.06
N TRP A 316 8.76 7.51 -13.00
CA TRP A 316 7.73 8.14 -13.82
C TRP A 316 8.21 8.25 -15.27
N PHE A 317 9.44 8.72 -15.49
CA PHE A 317 9.97 8.87 -16.85
C PHE A 317 10.19 7.52 -17.54
N ARG A 318 10.59 6.49 -16.78
CA ARG A 318 10.72 5.12 -17.30
C ARG A 318 9.40 4.51 -17.73
N ASN A 319 8.33 4.77 -16.97
CA ASN A 319 7.01 4.21 -17.19
C ASN A 319 6.02 5.27 -17.67
N SER A 320 6.51 6.26 -18.43
CA SER A 320 5.74 7.45 -18.75
C SER A 320 4.48 7.11 -19.54
N ILE A 321 3.36 7.68 -19.10
CA ILE A 321 2.09 7.74 -19.83
C ILE A 321 1.90 9.10 -20.51
N PHE A 322 2.85 10.01 -20.31
CA PHE A 322 2.79 11.39 -20.79
C PHE A 322 3.38 11.53 -22.20
N GLU A 323 3.14 12.67 -22.83
CA GLU A 323 3.77 12.99 -24.12
C GLU A 323 5.31 12.96 -24.02
N GLU A 324 5.94 12.53 -25.11
CA GLU A 324 7.39 12.32 -25.14
C GLU A 324 8.17 13.61 -24.87
N GLU A 325 7.78 14.72 -25.51
CA GLU A 325 8.40 16.04 -25.31
C GLU A 325 8.29 16.50 -23.85
N TRP A 326 7.10 16.35 -23.25
CA TRP A 326 6.89 16.67 -21.84
C TRP A 326 7.79 15.81 -20.94
N THR A 327 7.86 14.51 -21.22
CA THR A 327 8.62 13.53 -20.43
C THR A 327 10.11 13.88 -20.40
N ILE A 328 10.72 14.12 -21.56
CA ILE A 328 12.16 14.40 -21.64
C ILE A 328 12.52 15.78 -21.05
N ASN A 329 11.67 16.79 -21.26
CA ASN A 329 11.87 18.11 -20.66
C ASN A 329 11.78 18.07 -19.13
N LYS A 330 10.85 17.31 -18.57
CA LYS A 330 10.71 17.14 -17.12
C LYS A 330 11.82 16.30 -16.50
N LEU A 331 12.30 15.27 -17.20
CA LEU A 331 13.50 14.54 -16.77
C LEU A 331 14.71 15.49 -16.66
N LEU A 332 14.93 16.33 -17.68
CA LEU A 332 16.02 17.30 -17.68
C LEU A 332 15.87 18.32 -16.53
N GLU A 333 14.65 18.80 -16.25
CA GLU A 333 14.38 19.69 -15.12
C GLU A 333 14.73 19.05 -13.77
N VAL A 334 14.31 17.80 -13.54
CA VAL A 334 14.66 17.02 -12.33
C VAL A 334 16.17 16.85 -12.21
N LEU A 335 16.86 16.48 -13.29
CA LEU A 335 18.31 16.29 -13.29
C LEU A 335 19.05 17.60 -12.99
N ARG A 336 18.58 18.74 -13.52
CA ARG A 336 19.17 20.06 -13.24
C ARG A 336 19.02 20.46 -11.78
N LEU A 337 17.88 20.17 -11.14
CA LEU A 337 17.68 20.45 -9.72
C LEU A 337 18.55 19.58 -8.82
N LEU A 338 18.69 18.30 -9.16
CA LEU A 338 19.54 17.37 -8.42
C LEU A 338 21.02 17.69 -8.60
N ASN A 339 21.42 18.08 -9.82
CA ASN A 339 22.79 18.40 -10.19
C ASN A 339 23.77 17.35 -9.64
N ASP A 340 24.74 17.75 -8.81
CA ASP A 340 25.76 16.86 -8.23
C ASP A 340 25.22 15.88 -7.17
N SER A 341 23.95 16.01 -6.76
CA SER A 341 23.29 15.10 -5.81
C SER A 341 22.64 13.90 -6.48
N PHE A 342 22.60 13.87 -7.81
CA PHE A 342 22.09 12.73 -8.55
C PHE A 342 22.97 11.49 -8.28
N ASN A 343 22.35 10.39 -7.84
CA ASN A 343 23.02 9.15 -7.48
C ASN A 343 22.37 8.00 -8.27
N GLU A 344 23.22 7.29 -8.99
CA GLU A 344 23.03 6.01 -9.67
C GLU A 344 21.58 5.65 -10.02
N SER A 345 21.19 5.96 -11.26
CA SER A 345 20.12 5.21 -11.89
C SER A 345 20.61 4.64 -13.20
N TYR A 346 21.01 3.37 -13.14
CA TYR A 346 21.27 2.48 -14.27
C TYR A 346 20.14 2.50 -15.33
N PHE A 347 18.95 2.99 -14.97
CA PHE A 347 17.82 3.13 -15.88
C PHE A 347 17.87 4.38 -16.76
N ILE A 348 18.62 5.45 -16.43
CA ILE A 348 18.59 6.66 -17.28
C ILE A 348 19.04 6.39 -18.72
N PRO A 349 20.15 5.67 -18.96
CA PRO A 349 20.56 5.40 -20.33
C PRO A 349 19.47 4.65 -21.13
N GLU A 350 18.76 3.71 -20.49
CA GLU A 350 17.60 3.01 -21.08
C GLU A 350 16.47 4.01 -21.43
N ILE A 351 16.20 4.99 -20.57
CA ILE A 351 15.20 6.02 -20.82
C ILE A 351 15.63 6.89 -22.02
N LEU A 352 16.85 7.44 -21.99
CA LEU A 352 17.37 8.39 -22.98
C LEU A 352 17.50 7.78 -24.39
N GLU A 353 17.79 6.49 -24.48
CA GLU A 353 17.83 5.75 -25.76
C GLU A 353 16.50 5.88 -26.53
N ASN A 354 15.35 5.92 -25.85
CA ASN A 354 14.05 6.07 -26.49
C ASN A 354 13.81 7.48 -27.07
N PHE A 355 14.57 8.49 -26.63
CA PHE A 355 14.38 9.89 -27.01
C PHE A 355 15.46 10.43 -27.94
N VAL A 356 16.63 9.76 -28.04
CA VAL A 356 17.85 10.31 -28.69
C VAL A 356 17.63 10.78 -30.13
N VAL A 357 16.76 10.12 -30.90
CA VAL A 357 16.50 10.47 -32.30
C VAL A 357 15.58 11.70 -32.41
N ARG A 358 14.57 11.81 -31.56
CA ARG A 358 13.52 12.84 -31.65
C ARG A 358 13.82 14.10 -30.83
N TYR A 359 14.54 13.95 -29.73
CA TYR A 359 14.87 15.02 -28.79
C TYR A 359 16.38 15.08 -28.48
N PRO A 360 17.25 15.18 -29.50
CA PRO A 360 18.69 15.07 -29.33
C PRO A 360 19.29 16.17 -28.44
N VAL A 361 18.71 17.38 -28.45
CA VAL A 361 19.15 18.51 -27.62
C VAL A 361 18.97 18.21 -26.14
N GLN A 362 17.78 17.76 -25.73
CA GLN A 362 17.51 17.43 -24.34
C GLN A 362 18.32 16.22 -23.89
N VAL A 363 18.50 15.23 -24.76
CA VAL A 363 19.27 14.02 -24.44
C VAL A 363 20.75 14.34 -24.18
N ILE A 364 21.39 15.17 -25.00
CA ILE A 364 22.79 15.54 -24.76
C ILE A 364 22.95 16.32 -23.44
N GLU A 365 21.98 17.18 -23.10
CA GLU A 365 22.01 17.92 -21.84
C GLU A 365 21.82 17.01 -20.61
N CYS A 366 20.92 16.03 -20.69
CA CYS A 366 20.78 15.01 -19.65
C CYS A 366 22.09 14.22 -19.48
N LEU A 367 22.69 13.77 -20.59
CA LEU A 367 23.95 13.02 -20.57
C LEU A 367 25.10 13.82 -19.94
N GLU A 368 25.21 15.11 -20.25
CA GLU A 368 26.25 15.94 -19.66
C GLU A 368 26.17 15.99 -18.14
N ILE A 369 24.97 16.11 -17.56
CA ILE A 369 24.75 16.12 -16.10
C ILE A 369 25.18 14.78 -15.51
N ILE A 370 24.72 13.68 -16.09
CA ILE A 370 24.90 12.33 -15.55
C ILE A 370 26.36 11.88 -15.67
N ILE A 371 26.96 12.00 -16.84
CA ILE A 371 28.33 11.52 -17.11
C ILE A 371 29.35 12.31 -16.28
N LYS A 372 29.19 13.64 -16.18
CA LYS A 372 30.10 14.45 -15.35
C LYS A 372 30.03 14.07 -13.87
N LYS A 373 28.90 13.52 -13.42
CA LYS A 373 28.70 13.04 -12.06
C LYS A 373 29.27 11.63 -11.86
N GLU A 374 28.87 10.65 -12.67
CA GLU A 374 29.31 9.25 -12.56
C GLU A 374 30.85 9.13 -12.57
N ILE A 375 31.53 9.88 -13.43
CA ILE A 375 33.00 9.86 -13.48
C ILE A 375 33.66 10.40 -12.21
N ARG A 376 33.05 11.40 -11.53
CA ARG A 376 33.61 11.92 -10.27
C ARG A 376 33.54 10.90 -9.14
N GLU A 377 32.69 9.89 -9.27
CA GLU A 377 32.53 8.80 -8.30
C GLU A 377 33.34 7.55 -8.72
N ASP A 378 34.27 7.69 -9.67
CA ASP A 378 35.18 6.65 -10.20
C ASP A 378 34.49 5.45 -10.89
N PHE A 379 33.21 5.55 -11.27
CA PHE A 379 32.47 4.48 -11.97
C PHE A 379 31.53 5.01 -13.06
N LEU A 380 31.64 4.50 -14.28
CA LEU A 380 30.64 4.71 -15.35
C LEU A 380 29.86 3.39 -15.56
N LEU A 381 28.65 3.32 -15.00
CA LEU A 381 27.95 2.04 -14.78
C LEU A 381 27.29 1.47 -16.04
N SER A 382 27.25 2.22 -17.13
CA SER A 382 26.53 1.89 -18.36
C SER A 382 27.28 2.31 -19.64
N GLU A 383 28.61 2.15 -19.66
CA GLU A 383 29.48 2.61 -20.76
C GLU A 383 28.97 2.25 -22.16
N ASN A 384 28.54 0.99 -22.36
CA ASN A 384 28.05 0.53 -23.66
C ASN A 384 26.78 1.26 -24.13
N ARG A 385 25.85 1.58 -23.21
CA ARG A 385 24.64 2.32 -23.57
C ARG A 385 24.95 3.78 -23.86
N TYR A 386 25.85 4.39 -23.07
CA TYR A 386 26.34 5.74 -23.36
C TYR A 386 27.00 5.83 -24.74
N LYS A 387 27.79 4.83 -25.15
CA LYS A 387 28.35 4.77 -26.51
C LYS A 387 27.28 4.76 -27.60
N ILE A 388 26.22 3.95 -27.43
CA ILE A 388 25.11 3.87 -28.40
C ILE A 388 24.45 5.25 -28.56
N ILE A 389 24.13 5.92 -27.45
CA ILE A 389 23.47 7.24 -27.49
C ILE A 389 24.40 8.29 -28.09
N LEU A 390 25.66 8.36 -27.64
CA LEU A 390 26.65 9.31 -28.16
C LEU A 390 26.93 9.13 -29.66
N LYS A 391 26.91 7.88 -30.16
CA LYS A 391 27.02 7.58 -31.58
C LYS A 391 25.88 8.17 -32.40
N VAL A 392 24.66 8.20 -31.87
CA VAL A 392 23.54 8.86 -32.55
C VAL A 392 23.72 10.38 -32.52
N LEU A 393 24.12 10.94 -31.37
CA LEU A 393 24.26 12.38 -31.18
C LEU A 393 25.39 13.00 -32.01
N ILE A 394 26.53 12.32 -32.16
CA ILE A 394 27.62 12.80 -33.03
C ILE A 394 27.22 12.79 -34.52
N ASN A 395 26.27 11.96 -34.92
CA ASN A 395 25.75 11.95 -36.29
C ASN A 395 24.52 12.85 -36.45
N SER A 396 24.21 13.70 -35.47
CA SER A 396 23.08 14.62 -35.54
C SER A 396 23.33 15.71 -36.59
N GLU A 397 22.30 16.04 -37.37
CA GLU A 397 22.31 17.18 -38.30
C GLU A 397 22.31 18.53 -37.54
N ASN A 398 22.00 18.54 -36.25
CA ASN A 398 22.09 19.72 -35.41
C ASN A 398 23.55 19.94 -34.97
N GLU A 399 24.18 20.99 -35.51
CA GLU A 399 25.59 21.33 -35.25
C GLU A 399 25.88 21.55 -33.76
N GLU A 400 24.95 22.13 -33.00
CA GLU A 400 25.12 22.33 -31.56
C GLU A 400 25.15 20.99 -30.80
N VAL A 401 24.26 20.06 -31.16
CA VAL A 401 24.21 18.72 -30.56
C VAL A 401 25.49 17.95 -30.89
N ASN A 402 25.89 17.95 -32.16
CA ASN A 402 27.13 17.31 -32.61
C ASN A 402 28.32 17.84 -31.79
N GLN A 403 28.45 19.16 -31.69
CA GLN A 403 29.56 19.78 -30.98
C GLN A 403 29.56 19.46 -29.48
N LYS A 404 28.38 19.47 -28.83
CA LYS A 404 28.23 19.06 -27.42
C LYS A 404 28.60 17.58 -27.23
N ALA A 405 28.19 16.70 -28.13
CA ALA A 405 28.55 15.27 -28.09
C ALA A 405 30.07 15.07 -28.24
N VAL A 406 30.70 15.74 -29.21
CA VAL A 406 32.16 15.71 -29.40
C VAL A 406 32.89 16.21 -28.13
N ASN A 407 32.41 17.29 -27.53
CA ASN A 407 32.98 17.82 -26.29
C ASN A 407 32.86 16.84 -25.12
N LEU A 408 31.71 16.16 -24.99
CA LEU A 408 31.47 15.17 -23.95
C LEU A 408 32.34 13.92 -24.14
N ILE A 409 32.53 13.45 -25.38
CA ILE A 409 33.46 12.36 -25.70
C ILE A 409 34.91 12.77 -25.37
N ASN A 410 35.33 13.97 -25.74
CA ASN A 410 36.66 14.47 -25.39
C ASN A 410 36.86 14.57 -23.87
N PHE A 411 35.81 14.93 -23.11
CA PHE A 411 35.84 14.91 -21.66
C PHE A 411 36.05 13.48 -21.12
N LEU A 412 35.29 12.50 -21.61
CA LEU A 412 35.46 11.07 -21.27
C LEU A 412 36.90 10.58 -21.54
N LEU A 413 37.48 10.94 -22.68
CA LEU A 413 38.87 10.59 -23.02
C LEU A 413 39.91 11.20 -22.06
N ARG A 414 39.68 12.42 -21.57
CA ARG A 414 40.54 13.06 -20.56
C ARG A 414 40.47 12.36 -19.21
N MET A 415 39.38 11.65 -18.95
CA MET A 415 39.14 10.87 -17.74
C MET A 415 39.62 9.41 -17.89
N ASN A 416 40.46 9.12 -18.89
CA ASN A 416 41.03 7.80 -19.21
C ASN A 416 40.03 6.74 -19.72
N LEU A 417 38.82 7.14 -20.11
CA LEU A 417 37.83 6.24 -20.74
C LEU A 417 38.07 6.18 -22.26
N HIS A 418 39.21 5.60 -22.65
CA HIS A 418 39.67 5.52 -24.05
C HIS A 418 38.76 4.71 -24.98
N ASP A 419 37.88 3.93 -24.37
CA ASP A 419 36.86 3.10 -24.99
C ASP A 419 35.86 3.88 -25.87
N PHE A 420 35.75 5.21 -25.69
CA PHE A 420 34.89 6.10 -26.49
C PHE A 420 35.63 6.74 -27.69
N LYS A 421 36.93 6.45 -27.87
CA LYS A 421 37.76 7.09 -28.91
C LYS A 421 37.31 6.72 -30.33
N ASP A 422 36.83 5.50 -30.50
CA ASP A 422 36.35 4.97 -31.77
C ASP A 422 35.20 5.81 -32.36
N LEU A 423 34.38 6.42 -31.51
CA LEU A 423 33.27 7.29 -31.91
C LEU A 423 33.70 8.58 -32.65
N LEU A 424 34.93 9.08 -32.42
CA LEU A 424 35.45 10.28 -33.12
C LEU A 424 36.14 9.96 -34.44
N THR A 425 36.35 8.67 -34.73
CA THR A 425 37.08 8.20 -35.91
C THR A 425 36.19 7.58 -36.98
N SER A 426 34.91 7.40 -36.68
CA SER A 426 33.84 7.01 -37.61
C SER A 426 33.15 8.24 -38.18
#